data_AF-A0A7S3P4I6-F1
#
_entry.id   AF-A0A7S3P4I6-F1
#
_cell.length_a   1.000
_cell.length_b   1.000
_cell.length_c   1.000
_cell.angle_alpha   90.00
_cell.angle_beta   90.00
_cell.angle_gamma   90.00
#
_symmetry.space_group_name_H-M   'P 1'
#
loop_
_entity.id
_entity.type
_entity.pdbx_description
1 polymer ?
#
loop_
_entity_poly.entity_id
_entity_poly.type
_entity_poly.pdbx_seq_one_letter_code
_entity_poly.pdbx_strand_id
1 'polypeptide(L)'
;MDELSKKYTEELTGKPYEPGDLSTHLDTNIKASVAAFCGKDEYEVGDLTREISKRIESRVGEFTGKDGYEFGDITREIENRRKEWVKDYLGEDAAADYQFGDIARKALGQFTGKGEDYQFGDATKKVLGSLFGNKKK
;
A
#
# COMPACT_ATOMS: atom_id res chain seq x y z
N MET A 1 -41.46 5.05 -14.85
CA MET A 1 -40.60 6.09 -14.26
C MET A 1 -41.52 7.14 -13.65
N ASP A 2 -41.35 7.45 -12.37
CA ASP A 2 -42.19 8.43 -11.66
C ASP A 2 -41.91 9.87 -12.13
N GLU A 3 -42.83 10.79 -11.82
CA GLU A 3 -42.75 12.21 -12.20
C GLU A 3 -41.50 12.92 -11.65
N LEU A 4 -41.00 12.49 -10.48
CA LEU A 4 -39.80 13.06 -9.88
C LEU A 4 -38.56 12.70 -10.70
N SER A 5 -38.44 11.45 -11.11
CA SER A 5 -37.36 10.95 -11.96
C SER A 5 -37.33 11.62 -13.34
N LYS A 6 -38.51 11.90 -13.92
CA LYS A 6 -38.61 12.68 -15.17
C LYS A 6 -38.10 14.10 -14.98
N LYS A 7 -38.58 14.80 -13.94
CA LYS A 7 -38.16 16.18 -13.62
C LYS A 7 -36.64 16.30 -13.47
N TYR A 8 -36.00 15.37 -12.75
CA TYR A 8 -34.54 15.39 -12.61
C TYR A 8 -33.81 15.10 -13.92
N THR A 9 -34.36 14.23 -14.77
CA THR A 9 -33.80 13.97 -16.10
C THR A 9 -33.84 15.23 -16.97
N GLU A 10 -34.94 15.99 -16.92
CA GLU A 10 -35.07 17.27 -17.63
C GLU A 10 -34.08 18.31 -17.12
N GLU A 11 -33.88 18.39 -15.79
CA GLU A 11 -32.89 19.28 -15.17
C GLU A 11 -31.46 18.95 -15.61
N LEU A 12 -31.09 17.67 -15.66
CA LEU A 12 -29.75 17.21 -16.05
C LEU A 12 -29.48 17.40 -17.55
N THR A 13 -30.49 17.16 -18.38
CA THR A 13 -30.34 17.17 -19.85
C THR A 13 -30.65 18.54 -20.47
N GLY A 14 -31.37 19.41 -19.75
CA GLY A 14 -31.79 20.73 -20.23
C GLY A 14 -32.91 20.70 -21.27
N LYS A 15 -33.58 19.56 -21.47
CA LYS A 15 -34.66 19.37 -22.45
C LYS A 15 -35.85 18.60 -21.85
N PRO A 16 -37.06 18.65 -22.45
CA PRO A 16 -38.21 17.84 -22.01
C PRO A 16 -37.88 16.34 -22.04
N TYR A 17 -38.45 15.59 -21.08
CA TYR A 17 -38.12 14.19 -20.88
C TYR A 17 -38.48 13.32 -22.08
N GLU A 18 -37.51 12.55 -22.58
CA GLU A 18 -37.72 11.45 -23.50
C GLU A 18 -37.17 10.13 -22.91
N PRO A 19 -37.83 8.98 -23.15
CA PRO A 19 -37.32 7.68 -22.74
C PRO A 19 -35.91 7.42 -23.28
N GLY A 20 -34.95 7.21 -22.39
CA GLY A 20 -33.54 6.95 -22.75
C GLY A 20 -32.60 8.14 -22.61
N ASP A 21 -33.12 9.34 -22.35
CA ASP A 21 -32.31 10.55 -22.17
C ASP A 21 -31.30 10.45 -21.05
N LEU A 22 -31.75 9.99 -19.87
CA LEU A 22 -30.87 9.81 -18.72
C LEU A 22 -29.73 8.83 -19.03
N SER A 23 -30.03 7.71 -19.70
CA SER A 23 -29.02 6.73 -20.09
C SER A 23 -28.00 7.32 -21.07
N THR A 24 -28.46 8.09 -22.05
CA THR A 24 -27.60 8.74 -23.06
C THR A 24 -26.70 9.81 -22.43
N HIS A 25 -27.27 10.61 -21.52
CA HIS A 25 -26.54 11.64 -20.79
C HIS A 25 -25.46 11.03 -19.88
N LEU A 26 -25.81 9.96 -19.13
CA LEU A 26 -24.86 9.24 -18.29
C LEU A 26 -23.74 8.59 -19.12
N ASP A 27 -24.09 7.92 -20.23
CA ASP A 27 -23.10 7.31 -21.12
C ASP A 27 -22.11 8.36 -21.67
N THR A 28 -22.62 9.50 -22.12
CA THR A 28 -21.79 10.62 -22.62
C THR A 28 -20.84 11.13 -21.54
N ASN A 29 -21.34 11.38 -20.33
CA ASN A 29 -20.54 11.90 -19.22
C ASN A 29 -19.48 10.89 -18.75
N ILE A 30 -19.84 9.60 -18.69
CA ILE A 30 -18.91 8.53 -18.31
C ILE A 30 -17.80 8.43 -19.36
N LYS A 31 -18.14 8.40 -20.65
CA LYS A 31 -17.17 8.37 -21.75
C LYS A 31 -16.23 9.57 -21.71
N ALA A 32 -16.76 10.78 -21.57
CA ALA A 32 -15.94 11.99 -21.45
C ALA A 32 -14.99 11.93 -20.24
N SER A 33 -15.48 11.44 -19.09
CA SER A 33 -14.65 11.30 -17.88
C SER A 33 -13.52 10.28 -18.07
N VAL A 34 -13.80 9.15 -18.72
CA VAL A 34 -12.79 8.13 -19.03
C VAL A 34 -11.77 8.66 -20.03
N ALA A 35 -12.21 9.32 -21.10
CA ALA A 35 -11.32 9.93 -22.09
C ALA A 35 -10.37 10.93 -21.43
N ALA A 36 -10.90 11.84 -20.60
CA ALA A 36 -10.11 12.79 -19.83
C ALA A 36 -9.11 12.10 -18.88
N PHE A 37 -9.53 11.05 -18.16
CA PHE A 37 -8.63 10.27 -17.29
C PHE A 37 -7.47 9.63 -18.05
N CYS A 38 -7.74 9.17 -19.28
CA CYS A 38 -6.76 8.56 -20.19
C CYS A 38 -5.95 9.59 -20.99
N GLY A 39 -6.24 10.89 -20.86
CA GLY A 39 -5.59 11.95 -21.62
C GLY A 39 -5.93 11.94 -23.12
N LYS A 40 -7.13 11.49 -23.47
CA LYS A 40 -7.66 11.44 -24.85
C LYS A 40 -8.84 12.40 -25.02
N ASP A 41 -9.06 12.82 -26.26
CA ASP A 41 -10.22 13.64 -26.62
C ASP A 41 -11.52 12.81 -26.72
N GLU A 42 -11.42 11.54 -27.12
CA GLU A 42 -12.56 10.63 -27.29
C GLU A 42 -12.36 9.29 -26.58
N TYR A 43 -13.46 8.69 -26.12
CA TYR A 43 -13.48 7.38 -25.48
C TYR A 43 -13.46 6.25 -26.50
N GLU A 44 -12.55 5.28 -26.29
CA GLU A 44 -12.58 3.99 -26.97
C GLU A 44 -12.76 2.84 -25.98
N VAL A 45 -13.40 1.76 -26.44
CA VAL A 45 -13.59 0.56 -25.63
C VAL A 45 -12.24 -0.01 -25.21
N GLY A 46 -12.07 -0.16 -23.89
CA GLY A 46 -10.86 -0.69 -23.27
C GLY A 46 -9.84 0.36 -22.86
N ASP A 47 -10.06 1.65 -23.12
CA ASP A 47 -9.13 2.71 -22.70
C ASP A 47 -8.85 2.72 -21.21
N LEU A 48 -9.91 2.66 -20.40
CA LEU A 48 -9.77 2.62 -18.94
C LEU A 48 -8.92 1.43 -18.48
N THR A 49 -9.16 0.24 -19.05
CA THR A 49 -8.40 -0.96 -18.71
C THR A 49 -6.94 -0.82 -19.08
N ARG A 50 -6.63 -0.35 -20.29
CA ARG A 50 -5.25 -0.16 -20.77
C ARG A 50 -4.51 0.87 -19.92
N GLU A 51 -5.14 2.00 -19.61
CA GLU A 51 -4.53 3.07 -18.81
C GLU A 51 -4.28 2.63 -17.37
N ILE A 52 -5.23 1.92 -16.75
CA ILE A 52 -5.03 1.34 -15.41
C ILE A 52 -3.90 0.31 -15.43
N SER A 53 -3.88 -0.61 -16.39
CA SER A 53 -2.80 -1.60 -16.54
C SER A 53 -1.43 -0.93 -16.67
N LYS A 54 -1.31 0.06 -17.56
CA LYS A 54 -0.07 0.82 -17.75
C LYS A 54 0.40 1.50 -16.46
N ARG A 55 -0.51 2.11 -15.69
CA ARG A 55 -0.16 2.76 -14.42
C ARG A 55 0.27 1.75 -13.35
N ILE A 56 -0.38 0.58 -13.30
CA ILE A 56 0.01 -0.50 -12.39
C ILE A 56 1.40 -1.01 -12.77
N GLU A 57 1.62 -1.31 -14.05
CA GLU A 57 2.92 -1.78 -14.56
C GLU A 57 4.04 -0.79 -14.25
N SER A 58 3.84 0.51 -14.48
CA SER A 58 4.81 1.56 -14.13
C SER A 58 5.15 1.54 -12.65
N ARG A 59 4.14 1.52 -11.77
CA ARG A 59 4.35 1.52 -10.31
C ARG A 59 5.02 0.24 -9.82
N VAL A 60 4.67 -0.90 -10.41
CA VAL A 60 5.33 -2.17 -10.06
C VAL A 60 6.77 -2.13 -10.52
N GLY A 61 7.05 -1.69 -11.75
CA GLY A 61 8.41 -1.57 -12.26
C GLY A 61 9.28 -0.62 -11.43
N GLU A 62 8.74 0.54 -11.05
CA GLU A 62 9.40 1.47 -10.11
C GLU A 62 9.68 0.82 -8.74
N PHE A 63 8.75 0.00 -8.25
CA PHE A 63 8.91 -0.68 -6.96
C PHE A 63 9.91 -1.84 -7.04
N THR A 64 9.92 -2.63 -8.12
CA THR A 64 10.69 -3.88 -8.24
C THR A 64 12.00 -3.71 -9.01
N GLY A 65 12.19 -2.59 -9.69
CA GLY A 65 13.31 -2.35 -10.60
C GLY A 65 13.27 -3.16 -11.88
N LYS A 66 12.10 -3.69 -12.26
CA LYS A 66 11.92 -4.54 -13.46
C LYS A 66 11.18 -3.83 -14.58
N ASP A 67 11.58 -4.12 -15.81
CA ASP A 67 10.84 -3.75 -17.02
C ASP A 67 9.69 -4.75 -17.25
N GLY A 68 8.59 -4.57 -16.52
CA GLY A 68 7.35 -5.33 -16.71
C GLY A 68 6.75 -5.88 -15.42
N TYR A 69 5.46 -6.25 -15.51
CA TYR A 69 4.72 -6.88 -14.41
C TYR A 69 4.63 -8.39 -14.60
N GLU A 70 5.09 -9.15 -13.61
CA GLU A 70 4.76 -10.56 -13.46
C GLU A 70 4.01 -10.81 -12.15
N PHE A 71 3.08 -11.77 -12.18
CA PHE A 71 2.39 -12.20 -10.97
C PHE A 71 3.40 -12.64 -9.89
N GLY A 72 3.24 -12.07 -8.69
CA GLY A 72 4.10 -12.32 -7.55
C GLY A 72 5.32 -11.42 -7.44
N ASP A 73 5.56 -10.48 -8.35
CA ASP A 73 6.72 -9.58 -8.29
C ASP A 73 6.76 -8.74 -7.01
N ILE A 74 5.63 -8.11 -6.64
CA ILE A 74 5.54 -7.34 -5.40
C ILE A 74 5.88 -8.21 -4.19
N THR A 75 5.32 -9.43 -4.12
CA THR A 75 5.56 -10.36 -3.01
C THR A 75 7.02 -10.76 -2.91
N ARG A 76 7.66 -11.09 -4.04
CA ARG A 76 9.08 -11.45 -4.09
C ARG A 76 9.97 -10.27 -3.68
N GLU A 77 9.66 -9.07 -4.16
CA GLU A 77 10.42 -7.86 -3.82
C GLU A 77 10.30 -7.49 -2.34
N ILE A 78 9.10 -7.56 -1.76
CA ILE A 78 8.91 -7.34 -0.32
C ILE A 78 9.72 -8.35 0.49
N GLU A 79 9.71 -9.63 0.09
CA GLU A 79 10.46 -10.67 0.79
C GLU A 79 11.98 -10.47 0.66
N ASN A 80 12.47 -10.04 -0.50
CA ASN A 80 13.88 -9.71 -0.70
C ASN A 80 14.31 -8.56 0.22
N ARG A 81 13.55 -7.45 0.24
CA ARG A 81 13.82 -6.32 1.14
C ARG A 81 13.74 -6.71 2.60
N ARG A 82 12.81 -7.59 2.97
CA ARG A 82 12.72 -8.13 4.34
C ARG A 82 14.00 -8.90 4.69
N LYS A 83 14.48 -9.77 3.80
CA LYS A 83 15.72 -10.52 4.02
C LYS A 83 16.94 -9.60 4.14
N GLU A 84 17.05 -8.60 3.27
CA GLU A 84 18.12 -7.59 3.34
C GLU A 84 18.08 -6.83 4.65
N TRP A 85 16.90 -6.33 5.07
CA TRP A 85 16.76 -5.64 6.34
C TRP A 85 17.10 -6.54 7.55
N VAL A 86 16.67 -7.81 7.52
CA VAL A 86 17.04 -8.79 8.57
C VAL A 86 18.55 -9.01 8.58
N LYS A 87 19.19 -9.15 7.42
CA LYS A 87 20.64 -9.29 7.28
C LYS A 87 21.38 -8.07 7.81
N ASP A 88 20.94 -6.86 7.45
CA ASP A 88 21.55 -5.61 7.91
C ASP A 88 21.40 -5.43 9.42
N TYR A 89 20.25 -5.79 9.98
CA TYR A 89 19.99 -5.61 11.40
C TYR A 89 20.61 -6.69 12.28
N LEU A 90 20.54 -7.97 11.88
CA LEU A 90 21.02 -9.10 12.68
C LEU A 90 22.47 -9.48 12.39
N GLY A 91 22.93 -9.31 11.15
CA GLY A 91 24.16 -9.88 10.62
C GLY A 91 23.87 -11.08 9.71
N GLU A 92 24.81 -11.40 8.81
CA GLU A 92 24.63 -12.43 7.77
C GLU A 92 24.36 -13.82 8.36
N ASP A 93 25.19 -14.26 9.32
CA ASP A 93 25.06 -15.58 9.93
C ASP A 93 23.74 -15.73 10.72
N ALA A 94 23.37 -14.70 11.48
CA ALA A 94 22.13 -14.70 12.27
C ALA A 94 20.86 -14.58 11.39
N ALA A 95 20.97 -13.97 10.21
CA ALA A 95 19.87 -13.86 9.27
C ALA A 95 19.59 -15.17 8.52
N ALA A 96 20.63 -15.99 8.27
CA ALA A 96 20.49 -17.29 7.61
C ALA A 96 19.61 -18.25 8.42
N ASP A 97 19.74 -18.24 9.74
CA ASP A 97 18.98 -19.06 10.68
C ASP A 97 17.87 -18.27 11.41
N TYR A 98 17.36 -17.20 10.79
CA TYR A 98 16.39 -16.29 11.42
C TYR A 98 15.16 -17.01 11.99
N GLN A 99 14.89 -16.77 13.27
CA GLN A 99 13.68 -17.18 13.96
C GLN A 99 12.82 -15.98 14.36
N PHE A 100 11.51 -16.19 14.39
CA PHE A 100 10.58 -15.19 14.91
C PHE A 100 10.94 -14.85 16.36
N GLY A 101 11.35 -13.60 16.60
CA GLY A 101 11.76 -13.10 17.90
C GLY A 101 13.21 -12.62 17.98
N ASP A 102 14.07 -12.97 17.03
CA ASP A 102 15.50 -12.63 17.08
C ASP A 102 15.76 -11.12 17.04
N ILE A 103 15.00 -10.39 16.22
CA ILE A 103 15.04 -8.91 16.18
C ILE A 103 14.67 -8.31 17.53
N ALA A 104 13.60 -8.79 18.15
CA ALA A 104 13.15 -8.31 19.45
C ALA A 104 14.17 -8.64 20.54
N ARG A 105 14.76 -9.84 20.51
CA ARG A 105 15.82 -10.26 21.43
C ARG A 105 17.05 -9.38 21.28
N LYS A 106 17.53 -9.12 20.05
CA LYS A 106 18.68 -8.24 19.80
C LYS A 106 18.41 -6.82 20.26
N ALA A 107 17.23 -6.27 19.95
CA ALA A 107 16.82 -4.93 20.40
C ALA A 107 16.79 -4.83 21.94
N LEU A 108 16.22 -5.83 22.62
CA LEU A 108 16.19 -5.89 24.08
C LEU A 108 17.59 -6.11 24.68
N GLY A 109 18.45 -6.88 24.03
CA GLY A 109 19.85 -7.05 24.41
C GLY A 109 20.64 -5.76 24.33
N GLN A 110 20.47 -4.98 23.24
CA GLN A 110 21.06 -3.65 23.09
C GLN A 110 20.50 -2.67 24.11
N PHE A 111 19.17 -2.63 24.28
CA PHE A 111 18.52 -1.78 25.28
C PHE A 111 19.00 -2.11 26.69
N THR A 112 19.14 -3.39 27.05
CA THR A 112 19.61 -3.80 28.38
C THR A 112 21.11 -3.65 28.58
N GLY A 113 21.89 -3.63 27.50
CA GLY A 113 23.35 -3.66 27.54
C GLY A 113 23.92 -5.06 27.76
N LYS A 114 23.10 -6.10 27.58
CA LYS A 114 23.48 -7.51 27.78
C LYS A 114 23.71 -8.28 26.49
N GLY A 115 23.39 -7.69 25.34
CA GLY A 115 23.62 -8.33 24.04
C GLY A 115 22.93 -9.70 23.97
N GLU A 116 23.71 -10.74 23.70
CA GLU A 116 23.25 -12.12 23.54
C GLU A 116 22.82 -12.79 24.86
N ASP A 117 23.37 -12.33 25.98
CA ASP A 117 23.07 -12.82 27.33
C ASP A 117 21.74 -12.30 27.89
N TYR A 118 20.95 -11.60 27.07
CA TYR A 118 19.63 -11.10 27.46
C TYR A 118 18.70 -12.23 27.91
N GLN A 119 18.13 -12.05 29.10
CA GLN A 119 17.07 -12.90 29.64
C GLN A 119 15.78 -12.10 29.86
N PHE A 120 14.63 -12.77 29.72
CA PHE A 120 13.32 -12.19 30.00
C PHE A 120 13.25 -11.80 31.49
N GLY A 121 13.36 -10.50 31.77
CA GLY A 121 13.50 -9.95 33.12
C GLY A 121 14.58 -8.87 33.23
N ASP A 122 15.54 -8.86 32.30
CA ASP A 122 16.59 -7.85 32.28
C ASP A 122 16.09 -6.46 31.88
N ALA A 123 15.08 -6.39 31.01
CA ALA A 123 14.41 -5.14 30.67
C ALA A 123 13.76 -4.51 31.92
N THR A 124 13.01 -5.30 32.68
CA THR A 124 12.38 -4.87 33.94
C THR A 124 13.43 -4.45 34.97
N LYS A 125 14.49 -5.24 35.15
CA LYS A 125 15.60 -4.90 36.06
C LYS A 125 16.28 -3.59 35.67
N LYS A 126 16.52 -3.34 34.37
CA LYS A 126 17.14 -2.10 33.91
C LYS A 126 16.24 -0.89 34.13
N VAL A 127 14.94 -1.00 33.83
CA VAL A 127 13.98 0.10 34.05
C VAL A 127 13.86 0.43 35.54
N LEU A 128 13.65 -0.58 36.38
CA LEU A 128 13.57 -0.38 37.84
C LEU A 128 14.90 0.13 38.41
N GLY A 129 16.02 -0.41 37.95
CA GLY A 129 17.36 0.05 38.33
C GLY A 129 17.62 1.50 37.94
N SER A 130 17.14 1.96 36.78
CA SER A 130 17.30 3.35 36.34
C SER A 130 16.37 4.32 37.11
N LEU A 131 15.16 3.88 37.45
CA LEU A 131 14.19 4.68 38.20
C LEU A 131 14.52 4.81 39.70
N PHE A 132 15.04 3.74 40.31
CA PHE A 132 15.29 3.68 41.76
C PHE A 132 16.78 3.70 42.14
N GLY A 133 17.69 3.50 41.18
CA GLY A 133 19.13 3.46 41.41
C GLY A 133 19.82 4.82 41.55
N ASN A 134 19.23 5.91 41.03
CA ASN A 134 19.73 7.27 41.22
C ASN A 134 19.47 7.85 42.62
N LYS A 135 18.94 7.05 43.57
CA LYS A 135 18.80 7.39 45.00
C LYS A 135 19.97 6.87 45.86
N LYS A 136 21.22 7.00 45.38
CA LYS A 136 22.42 6.85 46.21
C LYS A 136 23.33 8.08 46.13
N LYS A 137 22.87 9.18 46.71
CA LYS A 137 23.48 9.87 47.87
C LYS A 137 22.56 11.00 48.32
#